data_AF-A0A3P9J9T6-F1
#
_entry.id   AF-A0A3P9J9T6-F1
#
_cell.length_a   1.000
_cell.length_b   1.000
_cell.length_c   1.000
_cell.angle_alpha   90.00
_cell.angle_beta   90.00
_cell.angle_gamma   90.00
#
_symmetry.space_group_name_H-M   'P 1'
#
loop_
_entity.id
_entity.type
_entity.pdbx_description
1 polymer ?
#
loop_
_entity_poly.entity_id
_entity_poly.type
_entity_poly.pdbx_seq_one_letter_code
_entity_poly.pdbx_strand_id
1 'polypeptide(L)'
;MIFGSSCLSRPMVCLLILMLFADSSKATYDTFRWQHTRESMLPGDCNNVMRTINNRARSCKDSNSFIVSTELKIEEICQGEGVSRGEMTLSKKTFRIVLCKLEPRARYPDCQYKGSVLTNRKLLVKCESRLPVHFHGDRN
;
A
#
# COMPACT_ATOMS: atom_id res chain seq x y z
N MET A 1 -11.96 12.99 40.28
CA MET A 1 -13.16 13.83 40.51
C MET A 1 -14.10 13.55 39.34
N ILE A 2 -14.91 12.49 39.45
CA ILE A 2 -16.38 12.49 39.71
C ILE A 2 -17.09 13.39 38.67
N PHE A 3 -17.91 12.87 37.76
CA PHE A 3 -19.14 12.12 38.04
C PHE A 3 -19.29 10.80 37.28
N GLY A 4 -19.70 9.77 38.02
CA GLY A 4 -20.41 8.63 37.46
C GLY A 4 -21.85 9.02 37.12
N SER A 5 -22.42 8.35 36.13
CA SER A 5 -23.87 8.19 35.98
C SER A 5 -24.11 6.87 35.28
N SER A 6 -24.61 5.93 36.06
CA SER A 6 -25.25 4.69 35.68
C SER A 6 -26.14 4.86 34.43
N CYS A 7 -25.84 4.09 33.38
CA CYS A 7 -26.78 3.86 32.29
C CYS A 7 -27.15 2.37 32.26
N LEU A 8 -27.74 1.91 33.36
CA LEU A 8 -28.68 0.79 33.32
C LEU A 8 -29.98 1.36 32.71
N SER A 9 -30.54 0.67 31.72
CA SER A 9 -31.79 0.98 31.00
C SER A 9 -31.75 2.04 29.88
N ARG A 10 -31.24 1.66 28.69
CA ARG A 10 -31.82 1.95 27.35
C ARG A 10 -30.89 1.48 26.21
N PRO A 11 -31.15 0.34 25.56
CA PRO A 11 -30.23 -0.24 24.57
C PRO A 11 -30.21 0.48 23.20
N MET A 12 -30.94 1.57 23.02
CA MET A 12 -31.10 2.29 21.73
C MET A 12 -30.40 3.66 21.67
N VAL A 13 -29.32 3.90 22.43
CA VAL A 13 -28.55 5.16 22.30
C VAL A 13 -27.06 4.91 22.06
N CYS A 14 -26.53 3.73 22.37
CA CYS A 14 -25.13 3.39 22.06
C CYS A 14 -24.87 2.97 20.60
N LEU A 15 -25.91 2.68 19.79
CA LEU A 15 -25.72 2.13 18.44
C LEU A 15 -25.36 3.15 17.36
N LEU A 16 -25.51 4.46 17.59
CA LEU A 16 -25.37 5.47 16.54
C LEU A 16 -23.98 6.14 16.46
N ILE A 17 -23.01 5.75 17.30
CA ILE A 17 -21.66 6.38 17.34
C ILE A 17 -20.55 5.45 16.77
N LEU A 18 -20.87 4.24 16.30
CA LEU A 18 -19.88 3.29 15.76
C LEU A 18 -19.51 3.48 14.28
N MET A 19 -20.09 4.46 13.56
CA MET A 19 -19.93 4.59 12.11
C MET A 19 -18.85 5.58 11.63
N LEU A 20 -17.98 6.08 12.51
CA LEU A 20 -16.98 7.10 12.14
C LEU A 20 -15.54 6.64 12.31
N PHE A 21 -15.18 5.47 11.78
CA PHE A 21 -13.78 5.17 11.44
C PHE A 21 -13.68 4.34 10.15
N ALA A 22 -14.45 4.68 9.12
CA ALA A 22 -14.05 4.30 7.77
C ALA A 22 -12.99 5.31 7.32
N ASP A 23 -11.71 5.00 7.54
CA ASP A 23 -10.60 5.70 6.88
C ASP A 23 -10.65 5.36 5.38
N SER A 24 -11.63 5.95 4.68
CA SER A 24 -11.76 5.85 3.22
C SER A 24 -10.83 6.89 2.61
N SER A 25 -9.52 6.74 2.84
CA SER A 25 -8.53 7.48 2.08
C SER A 25 -8.60 6.97 0.64
N LYS A 26 -9.31 7.69 -0.23
CA LYS A 26 -9.40 7.38 -1.66
C LYS A 26 -7.98 7.17 -2.22
N ALA A 27 -7.77 6.08 -2.94
CA ALA A 27 -6.48 5.80 -3.56
C ALA A 27 -6.13 6.91 -4.58
N THR A 28 -4.98 7.56 -4.39
CA THR A 28 -4.44 8.60 -5.28
C THR A 28 -3.08 8.20 -5.81
N TYR A 29 -2.61 8.88 -6.87
CA TYR A 29 -1.25 8.70 -7.36
C TYR A 29 -0.19 8.95 -6.27
N ASP A 30 -0.38 9.97 -5.42
CA ASP A 30 0.56 10.23 -4.32
C ASP A 30 0.65 9.06 -3.34
N THR A 31 -0.50 8.46 -2.99
CA THR A 31 -0.51 7.26 -2.13
C THR A 31 0.13 6.06 -2.81
N PHE A 32 -0.13 5.86 -4.11
CA PHE A 32 0.50 4.83 -4.91
C PHE A 32 2.02 4.99 -4.93
N ARG A 33 2.50 6.18 -5.30
CA ARG A 33 3.93 6.51 -5.39
C ARG A 33 4.62 6.25 -4.06
N TRP A 34 4.07 6.80 -2.99
CA TRP A 34 4.70 6.69 -1.67
C TRP A 34 4.72 5.25 -1.15
N GLN A 35 3.67 4.45 -1.41
CA GLN A 35 3.63 3.04 -0.99
C GLN A 35 4.45 2.12 -1.90
N HIS A 36 4.53 2.38 -3.20
CA HIS A 36 4.97 1.36 -4.16
C HIS A 36 6.15 1.78 -5.05
N THR A 37 6.61 3.02 -5.02
CA THR A 37 7.67 3.49 -5.93
C THR A 37 8.94 3.87 -5.17
N ARG A 38 10.08 3.35 -5.60
CA ARG A 38 11.40 3.81 -5.16
C ARG A 38 12.32 3.83 -6.38
N GLU A 39 13.09 4.90 -6.59
CA GLU A 39 14.03 4.92 -7.72
C GLU A 39 15.17 3.92 -7.55
N SER A 40 15.61 3.74 -6.29
CA SER A 40 16.59 2.74 -5.88
C SER A 40 16.16 2.10 -4.56
N MET A 41 16.34 0.78 -4.47
CA MET A 41 16.07 0.01 -3.25
C MET A 41 16.72 -1.37 -3.34
N LEU A 42 17.34 -1.81 -2.25
CA LEU A 42 17.83 -3.17 -2.05
C LEU A 42 16.90 -3.94 -1.09
N PRO A 43 16.91 -5.29 -1.13
CA PRO A 43 16.16 -6.12 -0.18
C PRO A 43 16.43 -5.81 1.29
N GLY A 44 17.67 -5.42 1.62
CA GLY A 44 18.06 -5.05 2.99
C GLY A 44 17.41 -3.76 3.51
N ASP A 45 16.86 -2.92 2.62
CA ASP A 45 16.30 -1.63 3.00
C ASP A 45 14.86 -1.73 3.53
N CYS A 46 14.25 -2.92 3.48
CA CYS A 46 12.82 -3.13 3.80
C CYS A 46 12.43 -2.56 5.16
N ASN A 47 13.20 -2.80 6.23
CA ASN A 47 12.90 -2.29 7.57
C ASN A 47 12.83 -0.76 7.61
N ASN A 48 13.77 -0.10 6.91
CA ASN A 48 13.85 1.34 6.90
C ASN A 48 12.72 1.96 6.08
N VAL A 49 12.50 1.49 4.85
CA VAL A 49 11.48 2.09 3.98
C VAL A 49 10.05 1.80 4.43
N MET A 50 9.82 0.68 5.12
CA MET A 50 8.51 0.32 5.65
C MET A 50 8.16 1.10 6.92
N ARG A 51 9.14 1.64 7.65
CA ARG A 51 8.91 2.36 8.92
C ARG A 51 7.88 3.48 8.78
N THR A 52 8.01 4.31 7.74
CA THR A 52 7.08 5.41 7.49
C THR A 52 5.68 4.91 7.13
N ILE A 53 5.58 3.79 6.40
CA ILE A 53 4.31 3.15 6.05
C ILE A 53 3.59 2.64 7.29
N ASN A 54 4.31 1.91 8.13
CA ASN A 54 3.77 1.33 9.35
C ASN A 54 3.37 2.39 10.39
N ASN A 55 4.18 3.46 10.51
CA ASN A 55 3.87 4.55 11.45
C ASN A 55 2.60 5.29 11.06
N ARG A 56 2.37 5.53 9.77
CA ARG A 56 1.12 6.13 9.28
C ARG A 56 -0.08 5.23 9.54
N ALA A 57 0.07 3.93 9.30
CA ALA A 57 -0.98 2.93 9.51
C ALA A 57 -1.14 2.46 10.97
N ARG A 58 -0.25 2.91 11.88
CA ARG A 58 -0.20 2.46 13.28
C ARG A 58 -0.15 0.94 13.46
N SER A 59 0.39 0.22 12.48
CA SER A 59 0.39 -1.24 12.39
C SER A 59 1.52 -1.72 11.45
N CYS A 60 1.92 -2.99 11.56
CA CYS A 60 2.83 -3.59 10.57
C CYS A 60 2.00 -4.11 9.39
N LYS A 61 2.35 -3.69 8.17
CA LYS A 61 1.73 -4.24 6.95
C LYS A 61 2.33 -5.62 6.66
N ASP A 62 1.51 -6.62 6.41
CA ASP A 62 2.00 -8.01 6.20
C ASP A 62 2.98 -8.15 5.03
N SER A 63 2.76 -7.37 3.97
CA SER A 63 3.70 -7.27 2.86
C SER A 63 3.54 -5.97 2.09
N ASN A 64 4.59 -5.58 1.39
CA ASN A 64 4.56 -4.47 0.46
C ASN A 64 5.57 -4.67 -0.67
N SER A 65 5.15 -4.37 -1.88
CA SER A 65 5.99 -4.42 -3.07
C SER A 65 6.42 -3.01 -3.46
N PHE A 66 7.72 -2.81 -3.61
CA PHE A 66 8.31 -1.59 -4.15
C PHE A 66 8.82 -1.84 -5.56
N ILE A 67 8.22 -1.17 -6.54
CA ILE A 67 8.67 -1.07 -7.91
C ILE A 67 9.93 -0.20 -7.92
N VAL A 68 11.05 -0.78 -8.38
CA VAL A 68 12.32 -0.07 -8.45
C VAL A 68 12.50 0.54 -9.83
N SER A 69 12.03 1.78 -9.97
CA SER A 69 12.03 2.55 -11.22
C SER A 69 11.74 4.02 -10.93
N THR A 70 12.07 4.90 -11.88
CA THR A 70 11.66 6.30 -11.88
C THR A 70 10.15 6.44 -12.02
N GLU A 71 9.57 7.49 -11.42
CA GLU A 71 8.14 7.84 -11.52
C GLU A 71 7.66 7.91 -12.97
N LEU A 72 8.39 8.63 -13.84
CA LEU A 72 8.05 8.79 -15.26
C LEU A 72 7.78 7.45 -15.97
N LYS A 73 8.65 6.46 -15.80
CA LYS A 73 8.48 5.11 -16.39
C LYS A 73 7.27 4.35 -15.85
N ILE A 74 6.86 4.64 -14.61
CA ILE A 74 5.69 3.99 -14.00
C ILE A 74 4.41 4.70 -14.48
N GLU A 75 4.43 6.02 -14.62
CA GLU A 75 3.33 6.80 -15.20
C GLU A 75 3.07 6.43 -16.66
N GLU A 76 4.12 6.17 -17.44
CA GLU A 76 4.04 5.72 -18.84
C GLU A 76 3.08 4.53 -19.04
N ILE A 77 2.96 3.64 -18.03
CA ILE A 77 2.03 2.50 -18.07
C ILE A 77 0.59 2.97 -18.34
N CYS A 78 0.17 4.07 -17.71
CA CYS A 78 -1.14 4.67 -17.87
C CYS A 78 -1.22 5.68 -19.03
N GLN A 79 -0.12 5.91 -19.75
CA GLN A 79 -0.01 6.92 -20.81
C GLN A 79 0.25 6.35 -22.20
N GLY A 80 0.38 5.03 -22.34
CA GLY A 80 0.53 4.35 -23.64
C GLY A 80 1.37 3.07 -23.58
N GLU A 81 2.14 2.89 -22.51
CA GLU A 81 3.01 1.73 -22.30
C GLU A 81 2.34 0.58 -21.53
N GLY A 82 1.00 0.58 -21.50
CA GLY A 82 0.16 -0.44 -20.91
C GLY A 82 -0.78 -1.10 -21.91
N VAL A 83 -1.34 -2.24 -21.52
CA VAL A 83 -2.40 -2.95 -22.23
C VAL A 83 -3.59 -3.05 -21.29
N SER A 84 -4.73 -2.51 -21.71
CA SER A 84 -5.97 -2.55 -20.91
C SER A 84 -6.43 -4.00 -20.67
N ARG A 85 -6.89 -4.27 -19.45
CA ARG A 85 -7.38 -5.55 -18.94
C ARG A 85 -8.61 -5.28 -18.04
N GLY A 86 -9.67 -4.72 -18.63
CA GLY A 86 -10.86 -4.28 -17.89
C GLY A 86 -10.58 -2.98 -17.15
N GLU A 87 -10.84 -2.93 -15.84
CA GLU A 87 -10.52 -1.77 -14.99
C GLU A 87 -9.01 -1.61 -14.71
N MET A 88 -8.22 -2.58 -15.17
CA MET A 88 -6.80 -2.69 -14.89
C MET A 88 -5.97 -2.46 -16.16
N THR A 89 -4.71 -2.08 -15.98
CA THR A 89 -3.73 -1.92 -17.04
C THR A 89 -2.50 -2.76 -16.72
N LEU A 90 -2.12 -3.63 -17.65
CA LEU A 90 -0.92 -4.45 -17.56
C LEU A 90 0.23 -3.77 -18.32
N SER A 91 1.39 -3.57 -17.68
CA SER A 91 2.53 -2.96 -18.35
C SER A 91 3.04 -3.78 -19.54
N LYS A 92 3.49 -3.09 -20.60
CA LYS A 92 4.20 -3.72 -21.73
C LYS A 92 5.63 -4.07 -21.32
N LYS A 93 6.32 -3.12 -20.71
CA LYS A 93 7.67 -3.26 -20.15
C LYS A 93 7.64 -4.09 -18.87
N THR A 94 8.78 -4.68 -18.53
CA THR A 94 9.01 -5.39 -17.27
C THR A 94 9.78 -4.53 -16.29
N PHE A 95 9.62 -4.83 -15.01
CA PHE A 95 10.17 -4.06 -13.90
C PHE A 95 10.85 -4.97 -12.89
N ARG A 96 11.75 -4.37 -12.11
CA ARG A 96 12.30 -4.97 -10.89
C ARG A 96 11.43 -4.56 -9.71
N ILE A 97 11.10 -5.51 -8.86
CA ILE A 97 10.32 -5.30 -7.64
C ILE A 97 11.14 -5.80 -6.46
N VAL A 98 11.12 -5.05 -5.36
CA VAL A 98 11.54 -5.53 -4.04
C VAL A 98 10.29 -5.80 -3.21
N LEU A 99 10.04 -7.07 -2.91
CA LEU A 99 8.96 -7.50 -2.04
C LEU A 99 9.46 -7.56 -0.60
N CYS A 100 8.90 -6.73 0.26
CA CYS A 100 9.11 -6.77 1.71
C CYS A 100 7.99 -7.56 2.36
N LYS A 101 8.31 -8.68 3.00
CA LYS A 101 7.36 -9.51 3.74
C LYS A 101 7.64 -9.41 5.23
N LEU A 102 6.61 -9.15 6.02
CA LEU A 102 6.72 -9.07 7.47
C LEU A 102 7.24 -10.41 8.02
N GLU A 103 8.17 -10.35 8.96
CA GLU A 103 8.65 -11.55 9.63
C GLU A 103 7.60 -12.11 10.60
N PRO A 104 7.49 -13.44 10.76
CA PRO A 104 6.38 -14.07 11.49
C PRO A 104 6.16 -13.59 12.94
N ARG A 105 7.21 -13.11 13.61
CA ARG A 105 7.16 -12.65 15.01
C ARG A 105 7.22 -11.12 15.16
N ALA A 106 7.38 -10.38 14.06
CA ALA A 106 7.45 -8.93 14.10
C ALA A 106 6.09 -8.32 14.48
N ARG A 107 6.11 -7.28 15.31
CA ARG A 107 4.90 -6.61 15.82
C ARG A 107 5.17 -5.12 15.96
N TYR A 108 4.13 -4.31 15.76
CA TYR A 108 4.23 -2.87 15.93
C TYR A 108 4.58 -2.54 17.40
N PRO A 109 5.55 -1.65 17.69
CA PRO A 109 6.24 -0.73 16.78
C PRO A 109 7.52 -1.27 16.09
N ASP A 110 8.01 -2.46 16.47
CA ASP A 110 9.21 -3.06 15.88
C ASP A 110 8.87 -4.02 14.71
N CYS A 111 8.54 -3.43 13.57
CA CYS A 111 8.23 -4.18 12.35
C CYS A 111 9.51 -4.56 11.59
N GLN A 112 9.85 -5.85 11.60
CA GLN A 112 10.96 -6.43 10.85
C GLN A 112 10.47 -7.16 9.59
N TYR A 113 11.19 -7.00 8.49
CA TYR A 113 10.82 -7.46 7.16
C TYR A 113 11.96 -8.21 6.49
N LYS A 114 11.60 -9.29 5.81
CA LYS A 114 12.45 -9.99 4.87
C LYS A 114 12.21 -9.45 3.46
N GLY A 115 13.26 -8.90 2.83
CA GLY A 115 13.23 -8.47 1.43
C GLY A 115 13.54 -9.60 0.46
N SER A 116 12.92 -9.56 -0.71
CA SER A 116 13.21 -10.44 -1.85
C SER A 116 13.13 -9.66 -3.17
N VAL A 117 13.91 -10.07 -4.18
CA VAL A 117 13.92 -9.42 -5.50
C VAL A 117 13.12 -10.26 -6.48
N LEU A 118 12.22 -9.60 -7.20
CA LEU A 118 11.55 -10.14 -8.37
C LEU A 118 12.00 -9.34 -9.58
N THR A 119 12.58 -10.00 -10.58
CA THR A 119 13.00 -9.37 -11.84
C THR A 119 12.05 -9.75 -12.97
N ASN A 120 12.07 -8.96 -14.04
CA ASN A 120 11.32 -9.23 -15.27
C ASN A 120 9.80 -9.35 -15.08
N ARG A 121 9.23 -8.58 -14.14
CA ARG A 121 7.79 -8.65 -13.83
C ARG A 121 7.00 -7.58 -14.57
N LYS A 122 5.86 -7.95 -15.16
CA LYS A 122 4.86 -6.98 -15.63
C LYS A 122 4.01 -6.51 -14.46
N LEU A 123 3.67 -5.23 -14.44
CA LEU A 123 2.90 -4.60 -13.37
C LEU A 123 1.42 -4.54 -13.76
N LEU A 124 0.54 -4.90 -12.84
CA LEU A 124 -0.90 -4.75 -12.98
C LEU A 124 -1.36 -3.58 -12.08
N VAL A 125 -1.76 -2.48 -12.71
CA VAL A 125 -2.13 -1.23 -12.02
C VAL A 125 -3.50 -0.74 -12.44
N LYS A 126 -4.21 -0.07 -11.52
CA LYS A 126 -5.40 0.70 -11.87
C LYS A 126 -4.96 2.11 -12.25
N CYS A 127 -5.44 2.60 -13.38
CA CYS A 127 -5.15 3.94 -13.86
C CYS A 127 -6.38 4.83 -13.69
N GLU A 128 -6.21 6.03 -13.16
CA GLU A 128 -7.22 7.10 -13.13
C GLU A 128 -6.57 8.39 -13.63
N SER A 129 -7.24 9.14 -14.51
CA SER A 129 -6.71 10.39 -15.09
C SER A 129 -5.28 10.25 -15.65
N ARG A 130 -5.00 9.12 -16.32
CA ARG A 130 -3.68 8.76 -16.89
C ARG A 130 -2.54 8.57 -15.87
N LEU A 131 -2.85 8.37 -14.59
CA LEU A 131 -1.88 8.08 -13.53
C LEU A 131 -2.23 6.78 -12.79
N PRO A 132 -1.23 6.03 -12.29
CA PRO A 132 -1.47 4.80 -11.54
C PRO A 132 -1.93 5.13 -10.11
N VAL A 133 -3.12 4.67 -9.72
CA VAL A 133 -3.67 4.93 -8.38
C VAL A 133 -3.66 3.70 -7.47
N HIS A 134 -3.57 2.49 -8.03
CA HIS A 134 -3.52 1.27 -7.23
C HIS A 134 -2.66 0.18 -7.87
N PHE A 135 -1.76 -0.43 -7.09
CA PHE A 135 -0.95 -1.58 -7.48
C PHE A 135 -1.64 -2.88 -7.06
N HIS A 136 -2.11 -3.69 -8.02
CA HIS A 136 -2.75 -4.97 -7.71
C HIS A 136 -1.75 -6.12 -7.57
N GLY A 137 -0.59 -6.00 -8.22
CA GLY A 137 0.44 -7.03 -8.19
C GLY A 137 1.19 -7.13 -9.51
N ASP A 138 1.88 -8.24 -9.66
CA ASP A 138 2.77 -8.48 -10.78
C ASP A 138 2.51 -9.81 -11.50
N ARG A 139 3.05 -9.96 -12.72
CA ARG A 139 2.97 -11.18 -13.54
C ARG A 139 4.33 -11.49 -14.17
N ASN A 140 4.61 -12.77 -14.37
CA ASN A 140 5.77 -13.23 -15.14
C ASN A 140 5.49 -13.16 -16.66
#